data_AF-A0A437QAF7-F1
#
_entry.id   AF-A0A437QAF7-F1
#
_cell.length_a   1.000
_cell.length_b   1.000
_cell.length_c   1.000
_cell.angle_alpha   90.00
_cell.angle_beta   90.00
_cell.angle_gamma   90.00
#
_symmetry.space_group_name_H-M   'P 1'
#
loop_
_entity.id
_entity.type
_entity.pdbx_description
1 polymer ?
#
loop_
_entity_poly.entity_id
_entity_poly.type
_entity_poly.pdbx_seq_one_letter_code
_entity_poly.pdbx_strand_id
1 'polypeptide(L)'
;MSRLAKPLAFLATAILLSGCWEQDPNTLRKGDDLYAYYCEACHVESGAGADLAKRSSNTPLKSHEVLLLMTYGNSKIAAHRTPMFAHLTEQQTDAIAEYVSRFK
;
A
#
# COMPACT_ATOMS: atom_id res chain seq x y z
N MET A 1 13.97 -16.46 -51.95
CA MET A 1 13.00 -16.49 -50.83
C MET A 1 13.73 -17.01 -49.57
N SER A 2 13.43 -16.43 -48.41
CA SER A 2 13.49 -17.09 -47.10
C SER A 2 14.80 -17.12 -46.28
N ARG A 3 15.40 -15.99 -45.86
CA ARG A 3 16.32 -15.98 -44.68
C ARG A 3 16.28 -14.73 -43.77
N LEU A 4 15.20 -13.93 -43.78
CA LEU A 4 15.08 -12.77 -42.88
C LEU A 4 14.00 -12.89 -41.79
N ALA A 5 13.33 -14.04 -41.65
CA ALA A 5 12.23 -14.21 -40.68
C ALA A 5 12.67 -14.64 -39.26
N LYS A 6 13.94 -15.00 -39.07
CA LYS A 6 14.43 -15.61 -37.80
C LYS A 6 14.81 -14.64 -36.66
N PRO A 7 15.23 -13.39 -36.86
CA PRO A 7 15.61 -12.54 -35.72
C PRO A 7 14.38 -11.94 -35.02
N LEU A 8 13.26 -11.83 -35.73
CA LEU A 8 12.02 -11.25 -35.20
C LEU A 8 11.33 -12.18 -34.18
N ALA A 9 11.44 -13.50 -34.38
CA ALA A 9 10.89 -14.49 -33.46
C ALA A 9 11.60 -14.49 -32.10
N PHE A 10 12.91 -14.23 -32.06
CA PHE A 10 13.69 -14.17 -30.82
C PHE A 10 13.37 -12.94 -29.96
N LEU A 11 13.06 -11.81 -30.59
CA LEU A 11 12.75 -10.56 -29.88
C LEU A 11 11.38 -10.62 -29.18
N ALA A 12 10.40 -11.30 -29.79
CA ALA A 12 9.06 -11.46 -29.23
C ALA A 12 9.04 -12.35 -27.97
N THR A 13 9.90 -13.36 -27.90
CA THR A 13 10.00 -14.25 -26.73
C THR A 13 10.62 -13.56 -25.51
N ALA A 14 11.55 -12.60 -25.72
CA ALA A 14 12.17 -11.86 -24.61
C ALA A 14 11.19 -10.92 -23.90
N ILE A 15 10.20 -10.37 -24.61
CA ILE A 15 9.17 -9.48 -24.04
C ILE A 15 8.14 -10.28 -23.21
N LEU A 16 7.96 -11.56 -23.50
CA LEU A 16 7.08 -12.43 -22.70
C LEU A 16 7.72 -12.90 -21.38
N LEU A 17 9.02 -12.65 -21.18
CA LEU A 17 9.79 -12.99 -19.97
C LEU A 17 10.05 -11.81 -19.05
N SER A 18 9.60 -10.58 -19.38
CA SER A 18 9.47 -9.51 -18.39
C SER A 18 8.29 -9.83 -17.49
N GLY A 19 8.49 -10.81 -16.60
CA GLY A 19 7.53 -11.22 -15.59
C GLY A 19 7.10 -10.05 -14.74
N CYS A 20 5.87 -10.12 -14.23
CA CYS A 20 5.30 -9.14 -13.31
C CYS A 20 6.32 -8.83 -12.20
N TRP A 21 6.79 -7.60 -12.18
CA TRP A 21 7.67 -7.10 -11.13
C TRP A 21 6.82 -6.92 -9.87
N GLU A 22 6.63 -8.00 -9.11
CA GLU A 22 6.00 -7.93 -7.80
C GLU A 22 6.98 -7.22 -6.85
N GLN A 23 6.60 -6.04 -6.36
CA GLN A 23 7.45 -5.24 -5.49
C GLN A 23 7.43 -5.86 -4.09
N ASP A 24 8.59 -6.31 -3.58
CA ASP A 24 8.67 -6.88 -2.22
C ASP A 24 8.30 -5.80 -1.19
N PRO A 25 7.18 -5.95 -0.45
CA PRO A 25 6.70 -4.94 0.48
C PRO A 25 7.67 -4.69 1.65
N ASN A 26 8.55 -5.66 1.95
CA ASN A 26 9.60 -5.47 2.94
C ASN A 26 10.67 -4.47 2.49
N THR A 27 10.77 -4.18 1.21
CA THR A 27 11.72 -3.17 0.68
C THR A 27 11.12 -1.77 0.61
N LEU A 28 9.79 -1.64 0.74
CA LEU A 28 9.11 -0.35 0.69
C LEU A 28 9.46 0.50 1.90
N ARG A 29 9.71 1.78 1.66
CA ARG A 29 10.08 2.78 2.68
C ARG A 29 9.21 4.03 2.65
N LYS A 30 8.58 4.34 1.52
CA LYS A 30 7.78 5.56 1.37
C LYS A 30 6.34 5.31 1.82
N GLY A 31 5.74 6.31 2.46
CA GLY A 31 4.41 6.19 3.04
C GLY A 31 3.28 6.03 2.03
N ASP A 32 3.41 6.62 0.83
CA ASP A 32 2.47 6.46 -0.28
C ASP A 32 2.52 5.04 -0.86
N ASP A 33 3.72 4.50 -1.14
CA ASP A 33 3.90 3.12 -1.60
C ASP A 33 3.36 2.11 -0.57
N LEU A 34 3.66 2.33 0.71
CA LEU A 34 3.18 1.49 1.81
C LEU A 34 1.66 1.58 1.98
N TYR A 35 1.07 2.76 1.84
CA TYR A 35 -0.38 2.94 1.90
C TYR A 35 -1.08 2.24 0.73
N ALA A 36 -0.56 2.41 -0.49
CA ALA A 36 -1.08 1.74 -1.68
C ALA A 36 -1.09 0.21 -1.50
N TYR A 37 0.01 -0.34 -0.97
CA TYR A 37 0.13 -1.78 -0.76
C TYR A 37 -0.76 -2.32 0.38
N TYR A 38 -0.76 -1.68 1.55
CA TYR A 38 -1.35 -2.24 2.77
C TYR A 38 -2.75 -1.70 3.11
N CYS A 39 -3.12 -0.53 2.61
CA CYS A 39 -4.28 0.21 3.10
C CYS A 39 -5.30 0.50 2.00
N GLU A 40 -4.84 0.84 0.80
CA GLU A 40 -5.68 1.37 -0.27
C GLU A 40 -6.79 0.41 -0.67
N ALA A 41 -6.51 -0.88 -0.89
CA ALA A 41 -7.52 -1.85 -1.33
C ALA A 41 -8.77 -1.86 -0.43
N CYS A 42 -8.59 -1.99 0.89
CA CYS A 42 -9.70 -2.02 1.84
C CYS A 42 -10.35 -0.63 2.03
N HIS A 43 -9.55 0.42 2.08
CA HIS A 43 -10.07 1.78 2.31
C HIS A 43 -10.78 2.35 1.07
N VAL A 44 -10.42 1.92 -0.14
CA VAL A 44 -11.12 2.23 -1.40
C VAL A 44 -12.41 1.41 -1.53
N GLU A 45 -12.39 0.09 -1.28
CA GLU A 45 -13.56 -0.80 -1.38
C GLU A 45 -14.64 -0.53 -0.33
N SER A 46 -14.30 0.10 0.80
CA SER A 46 -15.27 0.48 1.85
C SER A 46 -16.34 1.52 1.42
N GLY A 47 -16.44 1.83 0.12
CA GLY A 47 -17.49 2.66 -0.48
C GLY A 47 -17.12 4.12 -0.69
N ALA A 48 -15.84 4.46 -0.53
CA ALA A 48 -15.32 5.81 -0.54
C ALA A 48 -14.75 6.25 -1.92
N GLY A 49 -14.17 5.34 -2.69
CA GLY A 49 -13.41 5.73 -3.88
C GLY A 49 -12.15 6.56 -3.55
N ALA A 50 -11.36 6.90 -4.58
CA ALA A 50 -10.06 7.58 -4.46
C ALA A 50 -10.10 8.92 -3.69
N ASP A 51 -11.28 9.53 -3.52
CA ASP A 51 -11.47 10.84 -2.90
C ASP A 51 -12.16 10.83 -1.52
N LEU A 52 -12.56 9.67 -0.97
CA LEU A 52 -13.10 9.56 0.40
C LEU A 52 -12.22 8.68 1.33
N ALA A 53 -10.91 8.60 1.06
CA ALA A 53 -9.91 8.40 2.10
C ALA A 53 -9.94 9.53 3.17
N LYS A 54 -10.76 10.57 2.94
CA LYS A 54 -11.14 11.58 3.91
C LYS A 54 -12.09 10.97 4.93
N ARG A 55 -11.51 10.60 6.07
CA ARG A 55 -12.22 10.49 7.35
C ARG A 55 -13.32 11.57 7.42
N SER A 56 -14.54 11.19 7.80
CA SER A 56 -15.70 12.09 8.04
C SER A 56 -15.48 13.13 9.17
N SER A 57 -14.23 13.39 9.54
CA SER A 57 -13.83 14.36 10.54
C SER A 57 -13.00 15.43 9.84
N ASN A 58 -13.48 16.68 9.89
CA ASN A 58 -12.76 17.87 9.40
C ASN A 58 -11.45 18.15 10.19
N THR A 59 -11.04 17.25 11.08
CA THR A 59 -9.82 17.35 11.86
C THR A 59 -8.82 16.33 11.32
N PRO A 60 -7.66 16.76 10.80
CA PRO A 60 -6.57 15.84 10.48
C PRO A 60 -6.13 15.09 11.72
N LEU A 61 -5.86 13.78 11.60
CA LEU A 61 -5.22 13.01 12.66
C LEU A 61 -3.75 13.40 12.74
N LYS A 62 -3.23 13.53 13.96
CA LYS A 62 -1.79 13.57 14.19
C LYS A 62 -1.21 12.17 13.95
N SER A 63 0.05 12.09 13.51
CA SER A 63 0.69 10.82 13.19
C SER A 63 0.66 9.80 14.35
N HIS A 64 0.82 10.25 15.60
CA HIS A 64 0.71 9.36 16.76
C HIS A 64 -0.71 8.80 16.96
N GLU A 65 -1.77 9.52 16.56
CA GLU A 65 -3.14 9.03 16.62
C GLU A 65 -3.37 7.97 15.54
N VAL A 66 -2.77 8.14 14.35
CA VAL A 66 -2.78 7.13 13.28
C VAL A 66 -2.07 5.85 13.75
N LEU A 67 -0.90 5.98 14.38
CA LEU A 67 -0.15 4.85 14.94
C LEU A 67 -1.00 4.04 15.93
N LEU A 68 -1.70 4.72 16.84
CA LEU A 68 -2.59 4.09 17.81
C LEU A 68 -3.74 3.33 17.12
N LEU A 69 -4.33 3.91 16.08
CA LEU A 69 -5.41 3.27 15.32
C LEU A 69 -4.92 2.07 14.50
N MET A 70 -3.73 2.14 13.89
CA MET A 70 -3.12 1.02 13.18
C MET A 70 -2.79 -0.15 14.13
N THR A 71 -2.36 0.18 15.35
CA THR A 71 -1.90 -0.81 16.33
C THR A 71 -3.05 -1.44 17.11
N TYR A 72 -4.07 -0.66 17.50
CA TYR A 72 -5.12 -1.11 18.41
C TYR A 72 -6.52 -1.10 17.81
N GLY A 73 -6.69 -0.55 16.60
CA GLY A 73 -8.00 -0.34 15.99
C GLY A 73 -8.85 0.68 16.76
N ASN A 74 -10.14 0.73 16.44
CA ASN A 74 -11.10 1.44 17.27
C ASN A 74 -11.45 0.59 18.51
N SER A 75 -11.92 1.23 19.59
CA SER A 75 -12.25 0.56 20.86
C SER A 75 -13.31 -0.56 20.77
N LYS A 76 -14.02 -0.71 19.63
CA LYS A 76 -14.92 -1.83 19.36
C LYS A 76 -14.22 -3.03 18.70
N ILE A 77 -13.07 -2.84 18.06
CA ILE A 77 -12.23 -3.87 17.40
C ILE A 77 -11.05 -4.28 18.30
N ALA A 78 -10.61 -3.39 19.21
CA ALA A 78 -9.52 -3.59 20.16
C ALA A 78 -9.70 -4.78 21.14
N ALA A 79 -10.84 -5.47 21.12
CA ALA A 79 -11.09 -6.66 21.92
C ALA A 79 -10.20 -7.86 21.53
N HIS A 80 -9.57 -7.83 20.35
CA HIS A 80 -8.59 -8.83 19.91
C HIS A 80 -7.19 -8.21 19.93
N ARG A 81 -6.39 -8.61 20.94
CA ARG A 81 -5.12 -7.98 21.36
C ARG A 81 -3.94 -8.20 20.40
N THR A 82 -4.18 -8.32 19.10
CA THR A 82 -3.10 -8.51 18.12
C THR A 82 -3.03 -7.27 17.23
N PRO A 83 -1.86 -6.60 17.15
CA PRO A 83 -1.71 -5.46 16.24
C PRO A 83 -1.97 -5.91 14.82
N MET A 84 -2.84 -5.19 14.10
CA MET A 84 -3.24 -5.54 12.73
C MET A 84 -2.03 -5.56 11.78
N PHE A 85 -0.99 -4.80 12.11
CA PHE A 85 0.22 -4.64 11.31
C PHE A 85 1.51 -5.01 12.05
N ALA A 86 1.48 -6.03 12.91
CA ALA A 86 2.64 -6.46 13.71
C ALA A 86 3.90 -6.85 12.90
N HIS A 87 3.76 -7.04 11.59
CA HIS A 87 4.85 -7.37 10.67
C HIS A 87 5.58 -6.13 10.12
N LEU A 88 5.02 -4.92 10.28
CA LEU A 88 5.66 -3.69 9.81
C LEU A 88 6.76 -3.28 10.78
N THR A 89 7.86 -2.77 10.22
CA THR A 89 8.90 -2.12 11.01
C THR A 89 8.40 -0.78 11.56
N GLU A 90 9.06 -0.27 12.61
CA GLU A 90 8.78 1.07 13.16
C GLU A 90 8.86 2.14 12.07
N GLN A 91 9.92 2.10 11.25
CA GLN A 91 10.10 3.03 10.12
C GLN A 91 8.94 2.99 9.12
N GLN A 92 8.46 1.80 8.75
CA GLN A 92 7.33 1.68 7.82
C GLN A 92 6.04 2.20 8.46
N THR A 93 5.84 1.92 9.74
CA THR A 93 4.66 2.36 10.48
C THR A 93 4.63 3.89 10.60
N ASP A 94 5.78 4.52 10.89
CA ASP A 94 5.92 5.97 10.94
C ASP A 94 5.69 6.61 9.57
N ALA A 95 6.26 6.03 8.51
CA ALA A 95 6.07 6.53 7.14
C ALA A 95 4.59 6.53 6.73
N ILE A 96 3.84 5.47 7.07
CA ILE A 96 2.40 5.40 6.85
C ILE A 96 1.68 6.46 7.69
N ALA A 97 1.99 6.58 8.97
CA ALA A 97 1.36 7.54 9.86
C ALA A 97 1.57 9.00 9.42
N GLU A 98 2.78 9.35 8.97
CA GLU A 98 3.09 10.66 8.40
C GLU A 98 2.31 10.91 7.11
N TYR A 99 2.25 9.92 6.21
CA TYR A 99 1.49 10.03 4.97
C TYR A 99 0.00 10.25 5.22
N VAL A 100 -0.64 9.40 6.03
CA VAL A 100 -2.08 9.49 6.34
C VAL A 100 -2.44 10.79 7.06
N SER A 101 -1.57 11.29 7.94
CA SER A 101 -1.80 12.56 8.67
C SER A 101 -1.93 13.79 7.76
N ARG A 102 -1.46 13.70 6.52
CA ARG A 102 -1.55 14.78 5.53
C ARG A 102 -2.87 14.79 4.75
N PHE A 103 -3.68 13.75 4.84
CA PHE A 103 -5.01 13.73 4.23
C PHE A 103 -5.94 14.73 4.93
N LYS A 104 -6.55 15.61 4.14
CA LYS A 104 -7.51 16.63 4.58
C LYS A 104 -8.90 16.31 4.06
#